data_AF-A0A3A9FM64-F1
#
_entry.id   AF-A0A3A9FM64-F1
#
_cell.length_a   1.000
_cell.length_b   1.000
_cell.length_c   1.000
_cell.angle_alpha   90.00
_cell.angle_beta   90.00
_cell.angle_gamma   90.00
#
_symmetry.space_group_name_H-M   'P 1'
#
loop_
_entity.id
_entity.type
_entity.pdbx_description
1 polymer ?
#
loop_
_entity_poly.entity_id
_entity_poly.type
_entity_poly.pdbx_seq_one_letter_code
_entity_poly.pdbx_strand_id
1 'polypeptide(L)' 'MKKILAGIGFEITGVLMLLFSSLIASMSLENTTEWNTQLGRFWQTVSNLGLFPVFVTGAILLITGIAFSLWGVFSKSDK' A
#
# COMPACT_ATOMS: atom_id res chain seq x y z
N MET A 1 14.24 -17.32 9.79
CA MET A 1 14.59 -17.06 8.38
C MET A 1 13.36 -17.09 7.46
N LYS A 2 12.62 -18.20 7.36
CA LYS A 2 11.42 -18.29 6.48
C LYS A 2 10.36 -17.20 6.71
N LYS A 3 10.08 -16.85 7.98
CA LYS A 3 9.09 -15.82 8.35
C LYS A 3 9.48 -14.40 7.92
N ILE A 4 10.77 -14.06 8.01
CA ILE A 4 11.31 -12.75 7.58
C ILE A 4 11.25 -12.64 6.06
N LEU A 5 11.59 -13.71 5.33
CA LEU A 5 11.50 -13.72 3.87
C LEU A 5 10.06 -13.53 3.37
N ALA A 6 9.09 -14.17 4.04
CA ALA A 6 7.67 -13.94 3.76
C ALA A 6 7.24 -12.50 4.08
N GLY A 7 7.71 -11.94 5.21
CA GLY A 7 7.47 -10.55 5.60
C GLY A 7 7.95 -9.55 4.54
N ILE A 8 9.19 -9.68 4.09
CA ILE A 8 9.77 -8.85 3.03
C ILE A 8 8.98 -8.96 1.71
N GLY A 9 8.54 -10.18 1.35
CA GLY A 9 7.71 -10.38 0.17
C GLY A 9 6.40 -9.59 0.24
N PHE A 10 5.68 -9.71 1.35
CA PHE A 10 4.44 -8.96 1.58
C PHE A 10 4.66 -7.44 1.64
N GLU A 11 5.75 -6.98 2.25
CA GLU A 11 6.11 -5.57 2.30
C GLU A 11 6.36 -5.00 0.91
N ILE A 12 7.19 -5.66 0.09
CA ILE A 12 7.50 -5.21 -1.27
C ILE A 12 6.23 -5.17 -2.12
N THR A 13 5.41 -6.22 -2.09
CA THR A 13 4.16 -6.26 -2.85
C THR A 13 3.21 -5.15 -2.40
N GLY A 14 3.03 -4.96 -1.09
CA GLY A 14 2.16 -3.92 -0.55
C GLY A 14 2.62 -2.52 -0.91
N VAL A 15 3.92 -2.23 -0.80
CA VAL A 15 4.50 -0.94 -1.19
C VAL A 15 4.32 -0.68 -2.68
N LEU A 16 4.62 -1.66 -3.55
CA LEU A 16 4.46 -1.49 -4.99
C LEU A 16 3.00 -1.23 -5.38
N MET A 17 2.05 -1.95 -4.76
CA MET A 17 0.62 -1.70 -4.98
C MET A 17 0.22 -0.27 -4.62
N LEU A 18 0.68 0.24 -3.47
CA LEU A 18 0.39 1.60 -3.05
C LEU A 18 1.06 2.63 -3.95
N LEU A 19 2.34 2.44 -4.30
CA LEU A 19 3.10 3.37 -5.14
C LEU A 19 2.53 3.45 -6.56
N PHE A 20 2.27 2.33 -7.21
CA PHE A 20 1.72 2.34 -8.57
C PHE A 20 0.30 2.90 -8.60
N SER A 21 -0.54 2.55 -7.63
CA SER A 21 -1.89 3.12 -7.54
C SER A 21 -1.85 4.64 -7.30
N SER A 22 -0.93 5.11 -6.45
CA SER A 22 -0.73 6.54 -6.22
C SER A 22 -0.21 7.26 -7.46
N LEU A 23 0.68 6.64 -8.23
CA LEU A 23 1.20 7.19 -9.47
C LEU A 23 0.09 7.30 -10.52
N ILE A 24 -0.70 6.24 -10.72
CA ILE A 24 -1.83 6.22 -11.66
C ILE A 24 -2.84 7.31 -11.30
N ALA A 25 -3.21 7.42 -10.02
CA ALA A 25 -4.11 8.46 -9.55
C ALA A 25 -3.52 9.87 -9.76
N SER A 26 -2.23 10.06 -9.51
CA SER A 26 -1.56 11.35 -9.70
C SER A 26 -1.50 11.78 -11.18
N MET A 27 -1.25 10.83 -12.09
CA MET A 27 -1.25 11.10 -13.54
C MET A 27 -2.65 11.45 -14.08
N SER A 28 -3.71 11.06 -13.36
CA SER A 28 -5.10 11.31 -13.76
C SER A 28 -5.75 12.46 -12.99
N LEU A 29 -4.98 13.17 -12.15
CA LEU A 29 -5.50 14.16 -11.21
C LEU A 29 -6.04 15.40 -11.93
N GLU A 30 -5.44 15.75 -13.08
CA GLU A 30 -5.90 16.85 -13.95
C GLU A 30 -7.29 16.60 -14.54
N ASN A 31 -7.71 15.33 -14.65
CA ASN A 31 -9.03 14.96 -15.15
C ASN A 31 -10.14 15.14 -14.10
N THR A 32 -9.79 15.48 -12.86
CA THR A 32 -10.73 15.57 -11.74
C THR A 32 -10.81 17.00 -11.20
N THR A 33 -11.94 17.67 -11.43
CA THR A 33 -12.16 19.08 -11.07
C THR A 33 -13.19 19.30 -9.96
N GLU A 34 -13.78 18.22 -9.44
CA GLU A 34 -14.86 18.25 -8.44
C GLU A 34 -14.46 18.88 -7.09
N TRP A 35 -13.17 18.88 -6.77
CA TRP A 35 -12.65 19.40 -5.51
C TRP A 35 -11.63 20.51 -5.77
N ASN A 36 -11.71 21.61 -5.01
CA ASN A 36 -10.69 22.66 -5.07
C ASN A 36 -9.35 22.22 -4.44
N THR A 37 -9.40 21.32 -3.45
CA THR A 37 -8.19 20.83 -2.78
C THR A 37 -7.53 19.71 -3.58
N GLN A 38 -6.19 19.66 -3.58
CA GLN A 38 -5.44 18.62 -4.28
C GLN A 38 -5.67 17.23 -3.67
N LEU A 39 -5.81 17.16 -2.33
CA LEU A 39 -6.11 15.92 -1.63
C LEU A 39 -7.51 15.40 -1.99
N GLY A 40 -8.51 16.28 -2.05
CA GLY A 40 -9.87 15.90 -2.47
C GLY A 40 -9.89 15.38 -3.90
N ARG A 41 -9.19 16.08 -4.81
CA ARG A 41 -9.02 15.63 -6.20
C ARG A 41 -8.36 14.25 -6.26
N PHE A 42 -7.28 14.04 -5.52
CA PHE A 42 -6.58 12.75 -5.48
C PHE A 42 -7.51 11.60 -5.05
N TRP A 43 -8.21 11.73 -3.92
CA TRP A 43 -9.11 10.68 -3.45
C TRP A 43 -10.32 10.47 -4.37
N GLN A 44 -10.82 11.54 -4.98
CA GLN A 44 -11.85 11.43 -6.01
C GLN A 44 -11.33 10.69 -7.24
N THR A 45 -10.11 10.98 -7.71
CA THR A 45 -9.47 10.23 -8.81
C THR A 45 -9.25 8.76 -8.46
N VAL A 46 -8.80 8.46 -7.23
CA VAL A 46 -8.66 7.09 -6.72
C VAL A 46 -10.00 6.35 -6.76
N SER A 47 -11.10 7.03 -6.39
CA SER A 47 -12.45 6.47 -6.46
C SER A 47 -12.92 6.27 -7.91
N ASN A 48 -12.75 7.28 -8.76
CA ASN A 48 -13.16 7.25 -10.17
C ASN A 48 -12.46 6.14 -10.97
N LEU A 49 -11.18 5.86 -10.65
CA LEU A 49 -10.40 4.80 -11.27
C LEU A 49 -10.58 3.42 -10.59
N GLY A 50 -11.40 3.33 -9.54
CA GLY A 50 -11.63 2.08 -8.81
C GLY A 50 -10.39 1.54 -8.09
N LEU A 51 -9.44 2.41 -7.73
CA LEU A 51 -8.17 2.02 -7.09
C LEU A 51 -8.30 1.82 -5.58
N PHE A 52 -9.44 2.17 -4.99
CA PHE A 52 -9.67 2.05 -3.55
C PHE A 52 -9.42 0.64 -2.99
N PRO A 53 -9.91 -0.46 -3.61
CA PRO A 53 -9.61 -1.83 -3.15
C PRO A 53 -8.12 -2.17 -3.23
N VAL A 54 -7.39 -1.59 -4.20
CA VAL A 54 -5.95 -1.80 -4.36
C VAL A 54 -5.18 -1.12 -3.22
N PHE A 55 -5.58 0.09 -2.83
CA PHE A 55 -5.03 0.77 -1.65
C PHE A 55 -5.26 -0.03 -0.37
N VAL A 56 -6.47 -0.55 -0.16
CA VAL A 56 -6.82 -1.37 1.01
C VAL A 56 -6.00 -2.66 1.03
N THR A 57 -5.92 -3.36 -0.10
CA THR A 57 -5.14 -4.61 -0.21
C THR A 57 -3.66 -4.37 0.04
N GLY A 58 -3.09 -3.31 -0.57
CA GLY A 58 -1.69 -2.93 -0.37
C GLY A 58 -1.37 -2.61 1.09
N ALA A 59 -2.27 -1.89 1.78
CA ALA A 59 -2.12 -1.59 3.21
C ALA A 59 -2.18 -2.86 4.08
N ILE A 60 -3.10 -3.79 3.82
CA ILE A 60 -3.21 -5.06 4.55
C ILE A 60 -1.94 -5.91 4.37
N LEU A 61 -1.42 -5.99 3.14
CA LEU A 61 -0.18 -6.73 2.85
C LEU A 61 1.01 -6.10 3.58
N LEU A 62 1.12 -4.78 3.62
CA LEU A 62 2.16 -4.08 4.38
C LEU A 62 2.09 -4.39 5.88
N ILE A 63 0.90 -4.28 6.49
CA ILE A 63 0.71 -4.57 7.92
C ILE A 63 1.07 -6.03 8.21
N THR A 64 0.63 -6.95 7.34
CA THR A 64 0.92 -8.38 7.46
C THR A 64 2.42 -8.66 7.32
N GLY A 65 3.07 -8.01 6.37
CA GLY A 65 4.51 -8.12 6.14
C GLY A 65 5.32 -7.65 7.35
N ILE A 66 5.00 -6.46 7.87
CA ILE A 66 5.62 -5.92 9.09
C ILE A 66 5.41 -6.87 10.28
N ALA A 67 4.19 -7.41 10.46
CA ALA A 67 3.90 -8.35 11.53
C ALA A 67 4.75 -9.64 11.42
N PHE A 68 4.89 -10.20 10.21
CA PHE A 68 5.74 -11.36 9.97
C PHE A 68 7.23 -11.09 10.13
N SER A 69 7.70 -9.91 9.71
CA SER A 69 9.08 -9.44 9.89
C SER A 69 9.41 -9.31 11.38
N LEU A 70 8.57 -8.61 12.15
CA LEU A 70 8.71 -8.46 13.60
C LEU A 70 8.66 -9.82 14.31
N TRP A 71 7.66 -10.65 13.99
CA TRP A 71 7.58 -12.01 14.53
C TRP A 71 8.86 -12.80 14.25
N GLY A 72 9.35 -12.73 13.02
CA GLY A 72 10.55 -13.42 12.58
C GLY A 72 11.79 -13.01 13.37
N VAL A 73 11.91 -11.72 13.71
CA VAL A 73 12.99 -11.17 14.55
C VAL A 73 12.84 -11.60 16.01
N PHE A 74 11.67 -11.36 16.63
CA PHE A 74 11.45 -11.69 18.05
C PHE A 74 11.52 -13.20 18.32
N SER A 75 11.01 -14.04 17.43
CA SER A 75 11.12 -15.50 17.57
C SER A 75 12.55 -16.04 17.45
N LYS A 76 13.49 -15.21 16.98
CA LYS A 76 14.92 -15.55 16.96
C LYS A 76 15.64 -15.09 18.22
N SER A 77 15.09 -14.11 18.96
CA SER A 77 15.67 -13.58 20.20
C SER A 77 15.41 -14.46 21.43
N ASP A 78 14.47 -15.39 21.33
CA ASP A 78 14.08 -16.31 22.41
C ASP A 78 14.88 -17.64 22.39
N LYS A 79 15.98 -17.68 21.62
CA LYS A 79 16.95 -18.78 21.54
C LYS A 79 18.36 -18.26 21.73
#